data_AF-A0A2D7V1P8-F1
#
_entry.id   AF-A0A2D7V1P8-F1
#
_cell.length_a   1.000
_cell.length_b   1.000
_cell.length_c   1.000
_cell.angle_alpha   90.00
_cell.angle_beta   90.00
_cell.angle_gamma   90.00
#
_symmetry.space_group_name_H-M   'P 1'
#
loop_
_entity.id
_entity.type
_entity.pdbx_description
1 polymer ?
#
loop_
_entity_poly.entity_id
_entity_poly.type
_entity_poly.pdbx_seq_one_letter_code
_entity_poly.pdbx_strand_id
1 'polypeptide(L)'
;MPFGVLISADQDMPIAYLEMSGRILAEMLDQDLDGKMDDLSLSQYVSDWKTGWLAMPTDKEQWENAQWPVLYSQLGYDIIIPSWWMGTSNAEPDEHAKAVMVEEITHFLTQFGYGPRYPEKFGVEDWSSTIAQETAQAQCVWWQHPENSCPESPPTVQGDCSDSNCDVVEFYHQVLILRSGMEPGWYGIGFPTTAAELDELLGDEMKSLMDDPNYYQLNSPLTFEYPIID
;
A
#
# COMPACT_ATOMS: atom_id res chain seq x y z
N MET A 1 -7.68 10.27 -12.79
CA MET A 1 -7.39 10.61 -11.38
C MET A 1 -8.58 10.20 -10.54
N PRO A 2 -8.67 8.92 -10.12
CA PRO A 2 -9.71 8.45 -9.21
C PRO A 2 -9.73 9.35 -7.97
N PHE A 3 -10.88 9.95 -7.66
CA PHE A 3 -11.06 10.84 -6.51
C PHE A 3 -10.01 11.95 -6.34
N GLY A 4 -9.41 12.42 -7.44
CA GLY A 4 -8.40 13.49 -7.42
C GLY A 4 -6.98 13.02 -7.13
N VAL A 5 -6.74 11.72 -6.93
CA VAL A 5 -5.40 11.15 -6.75
C VAL A 5 -4.64 11.16 -8.09
N LEU A 6 -3.40 11.65 -8.05
CA LEU A 6 -2.50 11.63 -9.20
C LEU A 6 -1.86 10.26 -9.33
N ILE A 7 -2.20 9.57 -10.41
CA ILE A 7 -1.50 8.38 -10.91
C ILE A 7 -0.99 8.68 -12.32
N SER A 8 0.29 8.41 -12.57
CA SER A 8 0.89 8.59 -13.89
C SER A 8 1.79 7.42 -14.26
N ALA A 9 1.89 7.13 -15.54
CA ALA A 9 2.70 6.04 -16.05
C ALA A 9 3.62 6.52 -17.18
N ASP A 10 4.74 5.84 -17.35
CA ASP A 10 5.53 6.01 -18.58
C ASP A 10 4.70 5.65 -19.81
N GLN A 11 5.03 6.26 -20.94
CA GLN A 11 4.32 6.02 -22.21
C GLN A 11 4.35 4.54 -22.64
N ASP A 12 5.39 3.81 -22.24
CA ASP A 12 5.57 2.39 -22.59
C ASP A 12 4.83 1.44 -21.62
N MET A 13 4.20 1.96 -20.56
CA MET A 13 3.36 1.15 -19.67
C MET A 13 2.08 0.75 -20.43
N PRO A 14 1.72 -0.55 -20.51
CA PRO A 14 0.48 -0.94 -21.14
C PRO A 14 -0.71 -0.28 -20.43
N ILE A 15 -1.63 0.31 -21.19
CA ILE A 15 -2.73 1.14 -20.65
C ILE A 15 -3.57 0.38 -19.62
N ALA A 16 -3.76 -0.94 -19.81
CA ALA A 16 -4.51 -1.79 -18.89
C ALA A 16 -3.92 -1.82 -17.46
N TYR A 17 -2.61 -1.62 -17.30
CA TYR A 17 -1.97 -1.57 -15.97
C TYR A 17 -2.31 -0.26 -15.25
N LEU A 18 -2.28 0.85 -15.98
CA LEU A 18 -2.71 2.15 -15.46
C LEU A 18 -4.21 2.15 -15.12
N GLU A 19 -5.03 1.58 -15.99
CA GLU A 19 -6.47 1.41 -15.74
C GLU A 19 -6.73 0.53 -14.52
N MET A 20 -6.04 -0.62 -14.40
CA MET A 20 -6.17 -1.52 -13.25
C MET A 20 -5.77 -0.86 -11.94
N SER A 21 -4.63 -0.14 -11.93
CA SER A 21 -4.22 0.62 -10.74
C SER A 21 -5.26 1.69 -10.38
N GLY A 22 -5.84 2.35 -11.38
CA GLY A 22 -6.94 3.28 -11.18
C GLY A 22 -8.19 2.63 -10.57
N ARG A 23 -8.55 1.41 -11.01
CA ARG A 23 -9.69 0.63 -10.47
C ARG A 23 -9.45 0.20 -9.03
N ILE A 24 -8.27 -0.35 -8.74
CA ILE A 24 -7.87 -0.77 -7.38
C ILE A 24 -7.95 0.42 -6.43
N LEU A 25 -7.35 1.55 -6.80
CA LEU A 25 -7.38 2.76 -5.99
C LEU A 25 -8.80 3.28 -5.77
N ALA A 26 -9.63 3.28 -6.81
CA ALA A 26 -11.00 3.72 -6.69
C ALA A 26 -11.81 2.81 -5.76
N GLU A 27 -11.69 1.49 -5.92
CA GLU A 27 -12.41 0.51 -5.10
C GLU A 27 -11.96 0.50 -3.64
N MET A 28 -10.67 0.71 -3.36
CA MET A 28 -10.19 0.87 -1.99
C MET A 28 -10.74 2.14 -1.31
N LEU A 29 -11.08 3.18 -2.08
CA LEU A 29 -11.62 4.44 -1.57
C LEU A 29 -13.16 4.47 -1.56
N ASP A 30 -13.81 3.61 -2.31
CA ASP A 30 -15.27 3.50 -2.52
C ASP A 30 -15.62 2.00 -2.64
N GLN A 31 -15.70 1.34 -1.48
CA GLN A 31 -15.88 -0.11 -1.37
C GLN A 31 -17.32 -0.55 -1.66
N ASP A 32 -18.30 0.36 -1.56
CA ASP A 32 -19.70 0.07 -1.91
C ASP A 32 -20.02 0.32 -3.40
N LEU A 33 -19.03 0.83 -4.15
CA LEU A 33 -19.06 1.07 -5.59
C LEU A 33 -20.15 2.08 -6.00
N ASP A 34 -20.54 3.01 -5.13
CA ASP A 34 -21.60 4.00 -5.39
C ASP A 34 -21.12 5.23 -6.19
N GLY A 35 -19.83 5.30 -6.48
CA GLY A 35 -19.18 6.40 -7.19
C GLY A 35 -18.71 7.52 -6.27
N LYS A 36 -18.75 7.34 -4.95
CA LYS A 36 -18.30 8.32 -3.96
C LYS A 36 -17.34 7.66 -2.98
N MET A 37 -16.28 8.40 -2.67
CA MET A 37 -15.35 7.99 -1.64
C MET A 37 -16.07 7.82 -0.29
N ASP A 38 -15.85 6.68 0.34
CA ASP A 38 -16.45 6.26 1.59
C ASP A 38 -16.07 7.21 2.74
N ASP A 39 -14.77 7.46 2.92
CA ASP A 39 -14.26 8.48 3.82
C ASP A 39 -13.92 9.76 3.07
N LEU A 40 -14.92 10.61 2.85
CA LEU A 40 -14.74 11.93 2.21
C LEU A 40 -13.67 12.81 2.89
N SER A 41 -13.33 12.55 4.15
CA SER A 41 -12.32 13.34 4.87
C SER A 41 -10.88 13.03 4.43
N LEU A 42 -10.66 11.89 3.75
CA LEU A 42 -9.38 11.56 3.10
C LEU A 42 -9.11 12.39 1.85
N SER A 43 -10.16 12.90 1.19
CA SER A 43 -10.03 13.58 -0.11
C SER A 43 -8.98 14.69 -0.14
N GLN A 44 -8.91 15.54 0.90
CA GLN A 44 -7.93 16.63 0.98
C GLN A 44 -6.48 16.15 1.12
N TYR A 45 -6.27 14.92 1.58
CA TYR A 45 -4.95 14.33 1.78
C TYR A 45 -4.49 13.61 0.52
N VAL A 46 -5.31 12.68 0.02
CA VAL A 46 -4.95 11.84 -1.15
C VAL A 46 -4.94 12.61 -2.47
N SER A 47 -5.61 13.77 -2.55
CA SER A 47 -5.58 14.64 -3.74
C SER A 47 -4.47 15.70 -3.70
N ASP A 48 -3.75 15.86 -2.58
CA ASP A 48 -2.59 16.74 -2.51
C ASP A 48 -1.35 16.05 -3.07
N TRP A 49 -1.26 16.02 -4.39
CA TRP A 49 -0.18 15.33 -5.11
C TRP A 49 1.22 15.81 -4.71
N LYS A 50 1.35 17.03 -4.16
CA LYS A 50 2.64 17.57 -3.67
C LYS A 50 3.19 16.82 -2.46
N THR A 51 2.30 16.17 -1.72
CA THR A 51 2.65 15.39 -0.54
C THR A 51 2.91 13.94 -0.93
N GLY A 52 2.12 13.38 -1.84
CA GLY A 52 2.30 12.03 -2.38
C GLY A 52 1.58 11.83 -3.70
N TRP A 53 2.16 11.05 -4.62
CA TRP A 53 1.50 10.60 -5.85
C TRP A 53 1.98 9.21 -6.29
N LEU A 54 1.26 8.58 -7.23
CA LEU A 54 1.59 7.24 -7.74
C LEU A 54 2.29 7.33 -9.11
N ALA A 55 3.46 6.69 -9.22
CA ALA A 55 4.24 6.66 -10.45
C ALA A 55 4.36 5.22 -10.97
N MET A 56 4.19 4.99 -12.27
CA MET A 56 4.33 3.67 -12.88
C MET A 56 5.45 3.67 -13.91
N PRO A 57 6.73 3.68 -13.47
CA PRO A 57 7.87 3.68 -14.36
C PRO A 57 8.09 2.32 -15.03
N THR A 58 8.72 2.35 -16.20
CA THR A 58 8.98 1.14 -17.01
C THR A 58 10.45 0.77 -17.12
N ASP A 59 11.35 1.69 -16.80
CA ASP A 59 12.80 1.48 -16.82
C ASP A 59 13.43 2.00 -15.52
N LYS A 60 14.10 1.09 -14.78
CA LYS A 60 14.67 1.40 -13.46
C LYS A 60 15.79 2.44 -13.54
N GLU A 61 16.69 2.30 -14.50
CA GLU A 61 17.86 3.17 -14.60
C GLU A 61 17.44 4.58 -15.04
N GLN A 62 16.51 4.67 -15.99
CA GLN A 62 15.91 5.92 -16.43
C GLN A 62 15.12 6.60 -15.31
N TRP A 63 14.34 5.82 -14.55
CA TRP A 63 13.58 6.33 -13.41
C TRP A 63 14.52 6.97 -12.39
N GLU A 64 15.47 6.21 -11.85
CA GLU A 64 16.34 6.64 -10.75
C GLU A 64 17.27 7.79 -11.16
N ASN A 65 17.82 7.76 -12.37
CA ASN A 65 18.88 8.68 -12.76
C ASN A 65 18.41 9.90 -13.56
N ALA A 66 17.22 9.86 -14.18
CA ALA A 66 16.76 10.91 -15.09
C ALA A 66 15.37 11.46 -14.75
N GLN A 67 14.39 10.60 -14.46
CA GLN A 67 13.00 11.03 -14.24
C GLN A 67 12.78 11.48 -12.80
N TRP A 68 13.11 10.63 -11.82
CA TRP A 68 12.83 10.86 -10.41
C TRP A 68 13.42 12.17 -9.88
N PRO A 69 14.70 12.55 -10.12
CA PRO A 69 15.24 13.81 -9.60
C PRO A 69 14.48 15.05 -10.08
N VAL A 70 13.94 15.01 -11.31
CA VAL A 70 13.16 16.10 -11.88
C VAL A 70 11.73 16.09 -11.33
N LEU A 71 11.08 14.92 -11.35
CA LEU A 71 9.69 14.78 -10.93
C LEU A 71 9.52 15.01 -9.43
N TYR A 72 10.42 14.51 -8.58
CA TYR A 72 10.42 14.78 -7.15
C TYR A 72 10.40 16.29 -6.85
N SER A 73 11.20 17.08 -7.59
CA SER A 73 11.24 18.54 -7.41
C SER A 73 9.96 19.27 -7.84
N GLN A 74 9.15 18.66 -8.71
CA GLN A 74 7.96 19.28 -9.30
C GLN A 74 6.66 18.78 -8.67
N LEU A 75 6.62 17.49 -8.36
CA LEU A 75 5.44 16.75 -7.93
C LEU A 75 5.52 16.28 -6.48
N GLY A 76 6.69 16.30 -5.83
CA GLY A 76 6.84 15.78 -4.47
C GLY A 76 7.14 14.28 -4.44
N TYR A 77 6.95 13.66 -3.28
CA TYR A 77 7.28 12.25 -3.05
C TYR A 77 6.35 11.32 -3.83
N ASP A 78 6.91 10.24 -4.37
CA ASP A 78 6.19 9.23 -5.14
C ASP A 78 6.17 7.88 -4.42
N ILE A 79 5.10 7.12 -4.62
CA ILE A 79 5.08 5.67 -4.44
C ILE A 79 5.09 5.06 -5.84
N ILE A 80 6.06 4.18 -6.10
CA ILE A 80 6.23 3.59 -7.43
C ILE A 80 5.45 2.28 -7.53
N ILE A 81 4.82 2.05 -8.68
CA ILE A 81 4.27 0.76 -9.10
C ILE A 81 5.02 0.34 -10.38
N PRO A 82 6.26 -0.14 -10.26
CA PRO A 82 7.17 -0.24 -11.38
C PRO A 82 6.97 -1.52 -12.22
N SER A 83 7.25 -1.42 -13.51
CA SER A 83 7.13 -2.56 -14.44
C SER A 83 7.99 -3.76 -14.05
N TRP A 84 9.17 -3.52 -13.47
CA TRP A 84 10.14 -4.56 -13.11
C TRP A 84 9.76 -5.33 -11.84
N TRP A 85 8.77 -4.86 -11.07
CA TRP A 85 8.13 -5.63 -10.01
C TRP A 85 6.90 -6.37 -10.52
N MET A 86 6.07 -5.70 -11.34
CA MET A 86 4.84 -6.30 -11.87
C MET A 86 5.06 -7.35 -12.97
N GLY A 87 6.13 -7.25 -13.75
CA GLY A 87 6.34 -8.11 -14.92
C GLY A 87 5.38 -7.79 -16.08
N THR A 88 5.54 -6.64 -16.72
CA THR A 88 4.61 -6.12 -17.77
C THR A 88 4.78 -6.74 -19.16
N SER A 89 5.14 -8.03 -19.22
CA SER A 89 5.33 -8.73 -20.50
C SER A 89 4.02 -9.05 -21.24
N ASN A 90 2.90 -9.02 -20.51
CA ASN A 90 1.55 -9.23 -21.02
C ASN A 90 0.84 -7.88 -21.23
N ALA A 91 -0.12 -7.84 -22.15
CA ALA A 91 -0.94 -6.65 -22.38
C ALA A 91 -1.85 -6.32 -21.19
N GLU A 92 -2.34 -7.35 -20.50
CA GLU A 92 -3.19 -7.26 -19.31
C GLU A 92 -2.40 -7.62 -18.05
N PRO A 93 -2.71 -7.03 -16.89
CA PRO A 93 -2.10 -7.42 -15.61
C PRO A 93 -2.60 -8.78 -15.15
N ASP A 94 -1.67 -9.66 -14.79
CA ASP A 94 -1.98 -10.93 -14.13
C ASP A 94 -2.13 -10.75 -12.61
N GLU A 95 -2.36 -11.84 -11.88
CA GLU A 95 -2.57 -11.79 -10.43
C GLU A 95 -1.34 -11.29 -9.67
N HIS A 96 -0.13 -11.55 -10.16
CA HIS A 96 1.10 -11.03 -9.56
C HIS A 96 1.18 -9.51 -9.73
N ALA A 97 0.95 -9.02 -10.95
CA ALA A 97 0.92 -7.58 -11.22
C ALA A 97 -0.15 -6.87 -10.37
N LYS A 98 -1.35 -7.44 -10.24
CA LYS A 98 -2.41 -6.89 -9.39
C LYS A 98 -2.01 -6.86 -7.92
N ALA A 99 -1.37 -7.90 -7.41
CA ALA A 99 -0.91 -7.93 -6.02
C ALA A 99 0.10 -6.81 -5.72
N VAL A 100 1.04 -6.57 -6.63
CA VAL A 100 1.97 -5.42 -6.54
C VAL A 100 1.21 -4.09 -6.58
N MET A 101 0.24 -3.92 -7.48
CA MET A 101 -0.57 -2.69 -7.52
C MET A 101 -1.32 -2.46 -6.19
N VAL A 102 -1.92 -3.52 -5.63
CA VAL A 102 -2.64 -3.48 -4.35
C VAL A 102 -1.72 -3.08 -3.20
N GLU A 103 -0.53 -3.65 -3.12
CA GLU A 103 0.48 -3.32 -2.11
C GLU A 103 0.87 -1.84 -2.17
N GLU A 104 1.31 -1.36 -3.32
CA GLU A 104 1.80 0.03 -3.47
C GLU A 104 0.68 1.06 -3.29
N ILE A 105 -0.54 0.76 -3.74
CA ILE A 105 -1.70 1.62 -3.47
C ILE A 105 -2.03 1.63 -1.98
N THR A 106 -1.88 0.51 -1.29
CA THR A 106 -2.08 0.44 0.18
C THR A 106 -1.02 1.25 0.92
N HIS A 107 0.25 1.17 0.50
CA HIS A 107 1.33 2.01 1.02
C HIS A 107 0.98 3.49 0.83
N PHE A 108 0.57 3.90 -0.37
CA PHE A 108 0.15 5.27 -0.66
C PHE A 108 -1.00 5.74 0.24
N LEU A 109 -2.08 4.95 0.33
CA LEU A 109 -3.24 5.30 1.15
C LEU A 109 -2.90 5.36 2.64
N THR A 110 -2.02 4.49 3.12
CA THR A 110 -1.58 4.49 4.53
C THR A 110 -0.72 5.72 4.82
N GLN A 111 0.32 5.96 4.03
CA GLN A 111 1.30 7.02 4.26
C GLN A 111 0.74 8.42 4.02
N PHE A 112 -0.05 8.60 2.96
CA PHE A 112 -0.47 9.92 2.50
C PHE A 112 -1.96 10.19 2.69
N GLY A 113 -2.78 9.17 2.97
CA GLY A 113 -4.19 9.33 3.31
C GLY A 113 -4.45 9.18 4.80
N TYR A 114 -4.48 7.93 5.26
CA TYR A 114 -4.90 7.55 6.61
C TYR A 114 -3.95 8.06 7.70
N GLY A 115 -2.64 7.97 7.51
CA GLY A 115 -1.64 8.40 8.49
C GLY A 115 -1.78 9.89 8.85
N PRO A 116 -1.75 10.82 7.88
CA PRO A 116 -1.96 12.24 8.15
C PRO A 116 -3.36 12.58 8.66
N ARG A 117 -4.38 11.81 8.27
CA ARG A 117 -5.77 12.04 8.69
C ARG A 117 -6.05 11.57 10.11
N TYR A 118 -5.48 10.43 10.50
CA TYR A 118 -5.69 9.75 11.78
C TYR A 118 -4.33 9.33 12.37
N PRO A 119 -3.46 10.27 12.74
CA PRO A 119 -2.06 9.99 13.09
C PRO A 119 -1.91 9.06 14.30
N GLU A 120 -2.82 9.14 15.27
CA GLU A 120 -2.80 8.25 16.44
C GLU A 120 -3.16 6.79 16.10
N LYS A 121 -3.72 6.53 14.92
CA LYS A 121 -4.21 5.21 14.48
C LYS A 121 -3.35 4.62 13.37
N PHE A 122 -3.17 5.38 12.29
CA PHE A 122 -2.50 4.92 11.07
C PHE A 122 -1.18 5.66 10.79
N GLY A 123 -0.68 6.48 11.72
CA GLY A 123 0.59 7.17 11.54
C GLY A 123 1.77 6.21 11.41
N VAL A 124 2.74 6.55 10.56
CA VAL A 124 3.91 5.69 10.27
C VAL A 124 5.26 6.36 10.55
N GLU A 125 5.25 7.67 10.81
CA GLU A 125 6.46 8.48 11.02
C GLU A 125 7.15 8.22 12.37
N ASP A 126 6.45 7.55 13.29
CA ASP A 126 7.00 7.07 14.55
C ASP A 126 6.25 5.81 15.05
N TRP A 127 6.66 5.30 16.21
CA TRP A 127 6.11 4.08 16.82
C TRP A 127 4.88 4.33 17.71
N SER A 128 4.22 5.49 17.62
CA SER A 128 3.17 5.88 18.58
C SER A 128 1.76 5.49 18.15
N SER A 129 1.50 5.30 16.85
CA SER A 129 0.17 4.95 16.35
C SER A 129 -0.21 3.51 16.70
N THR A 130 -1.51 3.19 16.66
CA THR A 130 -1.99 1.81 16.87
C THR A 130 -1.32 0.82 15.91
N ILE A 131 -1.26 1.11 14.60
CA ILE A 131 -0.63 0.19 13.64
C ILE A 131 0.88 0.06 13.91
N ALA A 132 1.56 1.14 14.29
CA ALA A 132 2.99 1.11 14.52
C ALA A 132 3.36 0.36 15.81
N GLN A 133 2.55 0.49 16.86
CA GLN A 133 2.72 -0.27 18.09
C GLN A 133 2.48 -1.77 17.87
N GLU A 134 1.52 -2.13 17.01
CA GLU A 134 1.30 -3.52 16.63
C GLU A 134 2.52 -4.07 15.85
N THR A 135 3.02 -3.33 14.86
CA THR A 135 4.23 -3.66 14.11
C THR A 135 5.42 -3.92 15.05
N ALA A 136 5.66 -3.02 16.01
CA ALA A 136 6.75 -3.14 16.96
C ALA A 136 6.64 -4.38 17.87
N GLN A 137 5.42 -4.84 18.16
CA GLN A 137 5.18 -6.06 18.94
C GLN A 137 5.33 -7.34 18.09
N ALA A 138 4.99 -7.27 16.80
CA ALA A 138 5.11 -8.36 15.85
C ALA A 138 6.57 -8.60 15.42
N GLN A 139 7.36 -7.52 15.34
CA GLN A 139 8.73 -7.51 14.85
C GLN A 139 9.60 -8.52 15.60
N CYS A 140 10.27 -9.38 14.85
CA CYS A 140 11.15 -10.44 15.34
C CYS A 140 10.46 -11.50 16.22
N VAL A 141 9.12 -11.54 16.26
CA VAL A 141 8.34 -12.57 16.96
C VAL A 141 7.61 -13.45 15.95
N TRP A 142 6.76 -12.82 15.15
CA TRP A 142 5.96 -13.48 14.11
C TRP A 142 5.90 -12.67 12.81
N TRP A 143 6.68 -11.60 12.72
CA TRP A 143 6.86 -10.87 11.48
C TRP A 143 8.27 -10.24 11.42
N GLN A 144 8.82 -10.19 10.22
CA GLN A 144 10.07 -9.50 9.92
C GLN A 144 10.07 -9.10 8.44
N HIS A 145 10.29 -7.82 8.16
CA HIS A 145 10.60 -7.36 6.81
C HIS A 145 11.96 -7.94 6.34
N PRO A 146 12.12 -8.36 5.08
CA PRO A 146 13.34 -9.00 4.57
C PRO A 146 14.64 -8.22 4.76
N GLU A 147 14.55 -6.91 4.94
CA GLU A 147 15.69 -6.00 5.17
C GLU A 147 16.02 -5.82 6.67
N ASN A 148 15.10 -6.19 7.57
CA ASN A 148 15.32 -6.03 9.00
C ASN A 148 16.30 -7.07 9.52
N SER A 149 17.02 -6.70 10.58
CA SER A 149 17.86 -7.64 11.33
C SER A 149 17.18 -8.02 12.65
N CYS A 150 16.85 -9.30 12.81
CA CYS A 150 16.33 -9.86 14.05
C CYS A 150 17.38 -10.76 14.74
N PRO A 151 17.28 -10.99 16.06
CA PRO A 151 18.11 -11.97 16.73
C PRO A 151 18.00 -13.35 16.03
N GLU A 152 19.14 -13.91 15.64
CA GLU A 152 19.23 -15.21 14.93
C GLU A 152 18.60 -15.24 13.51
N SER A 153 18.10 -14.12 13.01
CA SER A 153 17.52 -13.98 11.66
C SER A 153 18.06 -12.71 10.97
N PRO A 154 19.23 -12.79 10.30
CA PRO A 154 19.85 -11.64 9.63
C PRO A 154 19.03 -11.21 8.38
N PRO A 155 19.26 -9.99 7.87
CA PRO A 155 18.62 -9.51 6.65
C PRO A 155 18.89 -10.44 5.47
N THR A 156 17.88 -10.63 4.63
CA THR A 156 17.95 -11.44 3.40
C THR A 156 18.13 -10.58 2.14
N VAL A 157 17.81 -9.29 2.23
CA VAL A 157 17.95 -8.29 1.17
C VAL A 157 18.79 -7.11 1.69
N GLN A 158 19.44 -6.37 0.78
CA GLN A 158 20.16 -5.15 1.14
C GLN A 158 19.17 -4.01 1.41
N GLY A 159 19.30 -3.41 2.58
CA GLY A 159 18.44 -2.35 3.13
C GLY A 159 18.56 -2.40 4.64
N ASP A 160 17.85 -1.54 5.35
CA ASP A 160 17.74 -1.69 6.81
C ASP A 160 16.32 -1.57 7.37
N CYS A 161 15.35 -1.06 6.59
CA CYS A 161 13.97 -0.71 6.97
C CYS A 161 13.79 -0.39 8.47
N SER A 162 14.77 0.32 9.01
CA SER A 162 14.91 0.52 10.45
C SER A 162 14.08 1.71 10.94
N ASP A 163 13.72 2.58 10.01
CA ASP A 163 12.76 3.65 10.21
C ASP A 163 11.33 3.08 10.23
N SER A 164 10.50 3.61 11.13
CA SER A 164 9.13 3.14 11.32
C SER A 164 8.29 3.23 10.05
N ASN A 165 8.57 4.19 9.18
CA ASN A 165 7.77 4.40 7.99
C ASN A 165 7.84 3.24 7.00
N CYS A 166 9.01 2.61 6.82
CA CYS A 166 9.11 1.41 5.98
C CYS A 166 8.43 0.23 6.67
N ASP A 167 8.82 -0.06 7.91
CA ASP A 167 8.42 -1.30 8.55
C ASP A 167 6.90 -1.36 8.81
N VAL A 168 6.32 -0.24 9.24
CA VAL A 168 4.89 -0.15 9.57
C VAL A 168 4.02 -0.30 8.34
N VAL A 169 4.38 0.30 7.20
CA VAL A 169 3.55 0.18 5.98
C VAL A 169 3.61 -1.23 5.41
N GLU A 170 4.77 -1.86 5.46
CA GLU A 170 4.98 -3.22 4.99
C GLU A 170 4.24 -4.25 5.84
N PHE A 171 4.27 -4.07 7.16
CA PHE A 171 3.45 -4.88 8.06
C PHE A 171 1.96 -4.66 7.80
N TYR A 172 1.55 -3.39 7.76
CA TYR A 172 0.15 -3.04 7.76
C TYR A 172 -0.56 -3.45 6.47
N HIS A 173 0.10 -3.35 5.31
CA HIS A 173 -0.49 -3.81 4.06
C HIS A 173 -0.81 -5.31 4.14
N GLN A 174 0.11 -6.15 4.64
CA GLN A 174 -0.12 -7.59 4.71
C GLN A 174 -1.27 -7.91 5.68
N VAL A 175 -1.35 -7.18 6.79
CA VAL A 175 -2.46 -7.30 7.74
C VAL A 175 -3.80 -6.94 7.08
N LEU A 176 -3.86 -5.79 6.40
CA LEU A 176 -5.07 -5.30 5.76
C LEU A 176 -5.57 -6.25 4.66
N ILE A 177 -4.67 -6.67 3.76
CA ILE A 177 -4.99 -7.53 2.63
C ILE A 177 -5.37 -8.94 3.09
N LEU A 178 -4.64 -9.52 4.05
CA LEU A 178 -4.97 -10.87 4.53
C LEU A 178 -6.30 -10.89 5.29
N ARG A 179 -6.59 -9.86 6.10
CA ARG A 179 -7.88 -9.77 6.82
C ARG A 179 -9.06 -9.45 5.92
N SER A 180 -8.86 -8.73 4.81
CA SER A 180 -9.94 -8.53 3.83
C SER A 180 -10.31 -9.80 3.07
N GLY A 181 -9.53 -10.89 3.24
CA GLY A 181 -9.74 -12.17 2.57
C GLY A 181 -8.99 -12.29 1.25
N MET A 182 -8.01 -11.43 1.01
CA MET A 182 -7.10 -11.49 -0.14
C MET A 182 -5.76 -12.10 0.27
N GLU A 183 -4.94 -12.45 -0.72
CA GLU A 183 -3.57 -12.91 -0.51
C GLU A 183 -2.60 -11.76 -0.82
N PRO A 184 -1.71 -11.38 0.13
CA PRO A 184 -0.62 -10.44 -0.14
C PRO A 184 0.30 -10.95 -1.26
N GLY A 185 0.94 -10.04 -2.00
CA GLY A 185 1.88 -10.41 -3.08
C GLY A 185 3.11 -11.18 -2.57
N TRP A 186 3.43 -11.00 -1.30
CA TRP A 186 4.49 -11.71 -0.59
C TRP A 186 4.23 -11.72 0.92
N TYR A 187 4.95 -12.57 1.64
CA TYR A 187 4.81 -12.73 3.09
C TYR A 187 6.10 -12.35 3.81
N GLY A 188 5.97 -11.52 4.86
CA GLY A 188 7.02 -11.27 5.83
C GLY A 188 7.54 -12.56 6.46
N ILE A 189 8.79 -12.57 6.90
CA ILE A 189 9.37 -13.75 7.54
C ILE A 189 8.60 -14.04 8.84
N GLY A 190 7.99 -15.23 8.91
CA GLY A 190 7.16 -15.65 10.04
C GLY A 190 5.69 -15.21 9.98
N PHE A 191 5.31 -14.36 9.02
CA PHE A 191 3.95 -13.83 8.91
C PHE A 191 2.95 -14.97 8.62
N PRO A 192 1.76 -14.97 9.26
CA PRO A 192 0.72 -15.97 9.02
C PRO A 192 0.22 -15.95 7.56
N THR A 193 -0.17 -17.10 7.02
CA THR A 193 -0.65 -17.22 5.63
C THR A 193 -2.16 -17.34 5.52
N THR A 194 -2.87 -17.28 6.65
CA THR A 194 -4.32 -17.30 6.70
C THR A 194 -4.87 -16.20 7.61
N ALA A 195 -6.04 -15.66 7.25
CA ALA A 195 -6.72 -14.66 8.07
C ALA A 195 -7.03 -15.14 9.50
N ALA A 196 -7.26 -16.45 9.67
CA ALA A 196 -7.53 -17.04 10.98
C ALA A 196 -6.28 -17.05 11.88
N GLU A 197 -5.13 -17.47 11.35
CA GLU A 197 -3.86 -17.42 12.09
C GLU A 197 -3.45 -15.97 12.39
N LEU A 198 -3.69 -15.05 11.44
CA LEU A 198 -3.45 -13.63 11.66
C LEU A 198 -4.34 -13.08 12.77
N ASP A 199 -5.63 -13.40 12.78
CA ASP A 199 -6.52 -12.95 13.85
C ASP A 199 -6.06 -13.46 15.22
N GLU A 200 -5.57 -14.70 15.34
CA GLU A 200 -5.05 -15.21 16.62
C GLU A 200 -3.82 -14.44 17.14
N LEU A 201 -3.03 -13.82 16.26
CA LEU A 201 -1.80 -13.10 16.59
C LEU A 201 -2.02 -11.61 16.89
N LEU A 202 -3.01 -10.99 16.24
CA LEU A 202 -3.26 -9.55 16.37
C LEU A 202 -3.76 -9.15 17.77
N GLY A 203 -3.29 -8.00 18.25
CA GLY A 203 -3.80 -7.35 19.45
C GLY A 203 -5.25 -6.88 19.30
N ASP A 204 -5.99 -6.85 20.42
CA ASP A 204 -7.41 -6.43 20.45
C ASP A 204 -7.61 -4.99 19.95
N GLU A 205 -6.64 -4.09 20.17
CA GLU A 205 -6.70 -2.71 19.69
C GLU A 205 -6.61 -2.65 18.17
N MET A 206 -5.71 -3.42 17.57
CA MET A 206 -5.57 -3.50 16.11
C MET A 206 -6.82 -4.07 15.46
N LYS A 207 -7.38 -5.15 16.01
CA LYS A 207 -8.64 -5.72 15.53
C LYS A 207 -9.77 -4.71 15.59
N SER A 208 -9.91 -4.05 16.75
CA SER A 208 -10.95 -3.03 16.97
C SER A 208 -10.81 -1.85 16.01
N LEU A 209 -9.57 -1.43 15.71
CA LEU A 209 -9.30 -0.35 14.76
C LEU A 209 -9.76 -0.72 13.34
N MET A 210 -9.42 -1.92 12.88
CA MET A 210 -9.77 -2.38 11.54
C MET A 210 -11.27 -2.70 11.39
N ASP A 211 -11.93 -3.13 12.46
CA ASP A 211 -13.36 -3.42 12.47
C ASP A 211 -14.23 -2.17 12.68
N ASP A 212 -13.62 -1.03 13.04
CA ASP A 212 -14.34 0.23 13.27
C ASP A 212 -14.77 0.84 11.93
N PRO A 213 -16.09 0.90 11.64
CA PRO A 213 -16.61 1.37 10.36
C PRO A 213 -16.34 2.87 10.11
N ASN A 214 -15.89 3.63 11.12
CA ASN A 214 -15.55 5.04 10.95
C ASN A 214 -14.26 5.27 10.16
N TYR A 215 -13.41 4.24 10.01
CA TYR A 215 -12.14 4.34 9.28
C TYR A 215 -12.16 3.70 7.91
N TYR A 216 -13.28 3.07 7.51
CA TYR A 216 -13.47 2.55 6.15
C TYR A 216 -12.29 1.72 5.63
N GLN A 217 -11.70 0.91 6.52
CA GLN A 217 -10.64 0.00 6.13
C GLN A 217 -11.20 -1.11 5.25
N LEU A 218 -10.37 -1.63 4.34
CA LEU A 218 -10.73 -2.72 3.46
C LEU A 218 -11.16 -3.94 4.28
N ASN A 219 -12.41 -4.38 4.11
CA ASN A 219 -12.99 -5.47 4.91
C ASN A 219 -13.53 -6.65 4.09
N SER A 220 -13.39 -6.58 2.77
CA SER A 220 -13.77 -7.64 1.84
C SER A 220 -12.84 -7.64 0.62
N PRO A 221 -12.76 -8.74 -0.15
CA PRO A 221 -11.86 -8.82 -1.28
C PRO A 221 -12.25 -7.83 -2.38
N LEU A 222 -11.25 -7.18 -2.97
CA LEU A 222 -11.44 -6.35 -4.15
C LEU A 222 -11.99 -7.19 -5.32
N THR A 223 -12.91 -6.60 -6.07
CA THR A 223 -13.47 -7.15 -7.29
C THR A 223 -12.59 -6.86 -8.50
N PHE A 224 -11.84 -5.76 -8.47
CA PHE A 224 -11.05 -5.22 -9.59
C PHE A 224 -11.90 -4.70 -10.76
N GLU A 225 -13.22 -4.58 -10.56
CA GLU A 225 -14.19 -4.25 -11.61
C GLU A 225 -14.75 -2.83 -11.47
N TYR A 226 -14.07 -1.96 -10.71
CA TYR A 226 -14.53 -0.58 -10.49
C TYR A 226 -14.83 0.13 -11.83
N PRO A 227 -16.00 0.76 -12.01
CA PRO A 227 -16.37 1.35 -13.30
C PRO A 227 -15.45 2.51 -13.69
N ILE A 228 -14.82 2.41 -14.87
CA ILE A 228 -14.17 3.55 -15.51
C ILE A 228 -15.26 4.35 -16.23
N ILE A 229 -15.52 5.58 -15.78
CA ILE A 229 -16.44 6.50 -16.45
C ILE A 229 -15.60 7.40 -17.36
N ASP A 230 -15.84 7.29 -18.67
CA ASP A 230 -15.26 8.14 -19.72
C ASP A 230 -15.75 9.60 -19.67
#